data_AF-A0A3C0TLV9-F1
#
_entry.id   AF-A0A3C0TLV9-F1
#
_cell.length_a   1.000
_cell.length_b   1.000
_cell.length_c   1.000
_cell.angle_alpha   90.00
_cell.angle_beta   90.00
_cell.angle_gamma   90.00
#
_symmetry.space_group_name_H-M   'P 1'
#
loop_
_entity.id
_entity.type
_entity.pdbx_description
1 polymer ?
#
loop_
_entity_poly.entity_id
_entity_poly.type
_entity_poly.pdbx_seq_one_letter_code
_entity_poly.pdbx_strand_id
1 'polypeptide(L)'
;MNRSLPMLVTIGFMMCSNVLAEVPVYTAKVMDEDEAVLSGNEVFPGCSWYCGGFVSTKRASSTLPSHKGIDYSADKAHDFDITTAWVEGKPDYGTGEYVEYGFDLTKRESPGLGVNALLMVNGYRKSKAVWKANSRVKRLKMYVNEKPYAVFELQDTLQIQSANFPVIMLEPKKITILKFEILDVYKGDKYKDTAITELLFDGVGVH
;
A
#
# COMPACT_ATOMS: atom_id res chain seq x y z
N MET A 1 71.95 -24.56 10.17
CA MET A 1 71.39 -23.29 10.69
C MET A 1 70.42 -22.73 9.66
N ASN A 2 69.21 -22.40 10.12
CA ASN A 2 68.14 -21.63 9.51
C ASN A 2 67.63 -21.93 8.09
N ARG A 3 66.41 -22.48 8.08
CA ARG A 3 65.41 -22.41 7.02
C ARG A 3 64.73 -21.03 7.01
N SER A 4 64.39 -20.53 5.84
CA SER A 4 63.25 -19.61 5.67
C SER A 4 62.63 -19.81 4.28
N LEU A 5 61.37 -20.28 4.27
CA LEU A 5 60.48 -20.19 3.11
C LEU A 5 59.66 -18.89 3.21
N PRO A 6 59.30 -18.23 2.10
CA PRO A 6 58.41 -17.09 2.14
C PRO A 6 56.96 -17.55 2.36
N MET A 7 56.28 -16.85 3.26
CA MET A 7 54.88 -17.05 3.62
C MET A 7 54.00 -16.39 2.54
N LEU A 8 53.23 -17.19 1.79
CA LEU A 8 52.21 -16.68 0.88
C LEU A 8 51.02 -16.20 1.72
N VAL A 9 50.79 -14.89 1.79
CA VAL A 9 49.59 -14.31 2.40
C VAL A 9 48.45 -14.42 1.38
N THR A 10 47.58 -15.41 1.56
CA THR A 10 46.34 -15.50 0.79
C THR A 10 45.35 -14.50 1.38
N ILE A 11 45.19 -13.34 0.72
CA ILE A 11 44.10 -12.40 1.02
C ILE A 11 42.81 -13.11 0.62
N GLY A 12 42.09 -13.64 1.62
CA GLY A 12 40.74 -14.14 1.43
C GLY A 12 39.84 -13.00 1.00
N PHE A 13 39.46 -12.97 -0.28
CA PHE A 13 38.32 -12.21 -0.74
C PHE A 13 37.08 -12.76 -0.02
N MET A 14 36.65 -12.06 1.02
CA MET A 14 35.34 -12.28 1.62
C MET A 14 34.32 -11.87 0.56
N MET A 15 33.82 -12.85 -0.20
CA MET A 15 32.64 -12.65 -1.03
C MET A 15 31.49 -12.35 -0.09
N CYS A 16 31.20 -11.06 0.08
CA CYS A 16 29.97 -10.59 0.68
C CYS A 16 28.86 -11.07 -0.26
N SER A 17 28.24 -12.20 0.07
CA SER A 17 27.08 -12.70 -0.64
C SER A 17 25.98 -11.66 -0.50
N ASN A 18 25.74 -10.90 -1.57
CA ASN A 18 24.57 -10.04 -1.72
C ASN A 18 23.33 -10.93 -1.87
N VAL A 19 22.90 -11.53 -0.77
CA VAL A 19 21.51 -11.96 -0.64
C VAL A 19 20.71 -10.67 -0.54
N LEU A 20 20.07 -10.26 -1.63
CA LEU A 20 19.04 -9.23 -1.58
C LEU A 20 18.02 -9.71 -0.54
N ALA A 21 17.92 -9.03 0.59
CA ALA A 21 16.96 -9.39 1.61
C ALA A 21 15.56 -9.46 0.97
N GLU A 22 14.90 -10.61 1.10
CA GLU A 22 13.54 -10.77 0.57
C GLU A 22 12.61 -9.76 1.25
N VAL A 23 11.74 -9.16 0.45
CA VAL A 23 10.76 -8.18 0.94
C VAL A 23 9.76 -8.92 1.84
N PRO A 24 9.53 -8.50 3.09
CA PRO A 24 8.63 -9.19 4.01
C PRO A 24 7.19 -9.21 3.48
N VAL A 25 6.48 -10.30 3.77
CA VAL A 25 5.09 -10.51 3.37
C VAL A 25 4.18 -10.43 4.60
N TYR A 26 3.10 -9.64 4.50
CA TYR A 26 2.09 -9.48 5.54
C TYR A 26 0.72 -9.90 5.00
N THR A 27 0.11 -10.91 5.61
CA THR A 27 -1.24 -11.34 5.25
C THR A 27 -2.27 -10.41 5.91
N ALA A 28 -3.17 -9.85 5.10
CA ALA A 28 -4.25 -9.02 5.58
C ALA A 28 -5.25 -9.84 6.41
N LYS A 29 -5.72 -9.25 7.51
CA LYS A 29 -6.75 -9.81 8.38
C LYS A 29 -8.03 -9.06 8.14
N VAL A 30 -9.12 -9.80 7.99
CA VAL A 30 -10.46 -9.21 8.03
C VAL A 30 -10.65 -8.55 9.39
N MET A 31 -11.12 -7.31 9.38
CA MET A 31 -11.42 -6.56 10.60
C MET A 31 -12.77 -6.99 11.15
N ASP A 32 -12.88 -7.05 12.47
CA ASP A 32 -14.16 -7.24 13.13
C ASP A 32 -15.04 -5.99 12.92
N GLU A 33 -16.37 -6.16 12.88
CA GLU A 33 -17.33 -5.09 12.60
C GLU A 33 -17.22 -3.89 13.56
N ASP A 34 -16.66 -4.12 14.76
CA ASP A 34 -16.47 -3.11 15.80
C ASP A 34 -15.17 -2.27 15.63
N GLU A 35 -14.19 -2.72 14.83
CA GLU A 35 -12.89 -2.06 14.68
C GLU A 35 -12.86 -1.04 13.53
N ALA A 36 -13.58 -1.33 12.44
CA ALA A 36 -13.74 -0.41 11.30
C ALA A 36 -15.11 0.25 11.38
N VAL A 37 -15.14 1.53 11.75
CA VAL A 37 -16.40 2.25 11.91
C VAL A 37 -16.90 2.68 10.54
N LEU A 38 -17.94 2.00 10.06
CA LEU A 38 -18.73 2.47 8.93
C LEU A 38 -19.76 3.51 9.41
N SER A 39 -19.69 4.71 8.84
CA SER A 39 -20.71 5.76 9.03
C SER A 39 -21.40 6.02 7.69
N GLY A 40 -22.48 5.29 7.43
CA GLY A 40 -23.12 5.29 6.12
C GLY A 40 -22.21 4.68 5.05
N ASN A 41 -21.79 5.51 4.09
CA ASN A 41 -20.84 5.10 3.05
C ASN A 41 -19.38 5.35 3.43
N GLU A 42 -19.13 6.02 4.54
CA GLU A 42 -17.78 6.37 4.93
C GLU A 42 -17.15 5.27 5.79
N VAL A 43 -15.86 5.01 5.57
CA VAL A 43 -15.05 4.14 6.42
C VAL A 43 -14.01 4.97 7.17
N PHE A 44 -13.98 4.80 8.49
CA PHE A 44 -12.95 5.41 9.34
C PHE A 44 -12.30 4.36 10.24
N PRO A 45 -10.96 4.34 10.35
CA PRO A 45 -10.32 3.67 11.48
C PRO A 45 -10.74 4.41 12.77
N GLY A 46 -11.22 3.68 13.79
CA GLY A 46 -11.60 4.27 15.08
C GLY A 46 -10.41 4.97 15.76
N CYS A 47 -10.63 6.10 16.44
CA CYS A 47 -9.54 7.01 16.89
C CYS A 47 -8.54 7.32 15.76
N SER A 48 -9.07 7.84 14.66
CA SER A 48 -8.37 7.95 13.38
C SER A 48 -7.05 8.72 13.45
N TRP A 49 -5.98 8.09 12.93
CA TRP A 49 -4.68 8.72 12.69
C TRP A 49 -4.76 10.03 11.90
N TYR A 50 -5.81 10.20 11.10
CA TYR A 50 -6.05 11.40 10.31
C TYR A 50 -6.39 12.65 11.12
N CYS A 51 -6.56 12.55 12.44
CA CYS A 51 -6.64 13.73 13.32
C CYS A 51 -5.32 14.51 13.41
N GLY A 52 -4.17 13.86 13.18
CA GLY A 52 -2.84 14.49 13.22
C GLY A 52 -1.90 14.10 12.07
N GLY A 53 -2.23 13.04 11.35
CA GLY A 53 -1.61 12.64 10.09
C GLY A 53 -2.46 13.06 8.89
N PHE A 54 -1.85 13.08 7.70
CA PHE A 54 -2.55 13.39 6.46
C PHE A 54 -1.78 12.86 5.25
N VAL A 55 -2.51 12.65 4.15
CA VAL A 55 -1.94 12.41 2.82
C VAL A 55 -2.05 13.71 2.02
N SER A 56 -0.92 14.23 1.56
CA SER A 56 -0.85 15.50 0.81
C SER A 56 -1.10 15.33 -0.68
N THR A 57 -0.72 14.18 -1.26
CA THR A 57 -0.87 13.93 -2.70
C THR A 57 -1.27 12.49 -2.96
N LYS A 58 -2.09 12.30 -4.00
CA LYS A 58 -2.56 11.00 -4.47
C LYS A 58 -2.30 10.93 -5.97
N ARG A 59 -1.68 9.86 -6.45
CA ARG A 59 -1.39 9.64 -7.88
C ARG A 59 -1.61 8.19 -8.25
N ALA A 60 -1.79 7.91 -9.53
CA ALA A 60 -1.84 6.56 -10.07
C ALA A 60 -1.02 6.47 -11.35
N SER A 61 -0.54 5.26 -11.67
CA SER A 61 0.14 4.96 -12.93
C SER A 61 -0.79 5.11 -14.15
N SER A 62 -2.04 4.74 -13.97
CA SER A 62 -3.13 4.95 -14.92
C SER A 62 -4.46 5.03 -14.18
N THR A 63 -5.52 5.37 -14.93
CA THR A 63 -6.87 5.47 -14.41
C THR A 63 -7.83 5.15 -15.55
N LEU A 64 -8.84 4.34 -15.26
CA LEU A 64 -9.94 4.11 -16.20
C LEU A 64 -10.62 5.45 -16.52
N PRO A 65 -10.81 5.80 -17.81
CA PRO A 65 -11.45 7.06 -18.15
C PRO A 65 -12.83 7.18 -17.51
N SER A 66 -13.15 8.37 -17.01
CA SER A 66 -14.45 8.64 -16.40
C SER A 66 -15.58 8.27 -17.35
N HIS A 67 -16.62 7.62 -16.83
CA HIS A 67 -17.74 7.17 -17.65
C HIS A 67 -19.06 7.48 -16.95
N LYS A 68 -19.99 8.15 -17.66
CA LYS A 68 -21.30 8.54 -17.15
C LYS A 68 -21.22 9.31 -15.81
N GLY A 69 -20.24 10.20 -15.69
CA GLY A 69 -20.03 11.01 -14.48
C GLY A 69 -19.39 10.26 -13.31
N ILE A 70 -18.97 9.01 -13.49
CA ILE A 70 -18.20 8.27 -12.48
C ILE A 70 -16.72 8.54 -12.70
N ASP A 71 -16.06 9.03 -11.65
CA ASP A 71 -14.60 9.20 -11.59
C ASP A 71 -13.95 7.94 -10.98
N TYR A 72 -12.78 7.59 -11.50
CA TYR A 72 -11.98 6.42 -11.11
C TYR A 72 -10.54 6.81 -10.75
N SER A 73 -10.28 8.10 -10.53
CA SER A 73 -8.96 8.65 -10.20
C SER A 73 -8.37 8.09 -8.91
N ALA A 74 -7.07 8.35 -8.69
CA ALA A 74 -6.36 7.95 -7.47
C ALA A 74 -7.00 8.51 -6.19
N ASP A 75 -7.71 9.64 -6.28
CA ASP A 75 -8.46 10.21 -5.17
C ASP A 75 -9.51 9.23 -4.64
N LYS A 76 -10.07 8.38 -5.52
CA LYS A 76 -11.12 7.40 -5.21
C LYS A 76 -10.62 6.13 -4.51
N ALA A 77 -9.33 6.02 -4.23
CA ALA A 77 -8.77 5.00 -3.36
C ALA A 77 -8.41 5.53 -1.96
N HIS A 78 -8.85 6.76 -1.63
CA HIS A 78 -8.51 7.47 -0.40
C HIS A 78 -9.47 8.64 -0.14
N ASP A 79 -10.76 8.49 -0.44
CA ASP A 79 -11.78 9.52 -0.20
C ASP A 79 -12.75 9.19 0.93
N PHE A 80 -12.47 8.08 1.63
CA PHE A 80 -13.27 7.47 2.68
C PHE A 80 -14.61 6.91 2.19
N ASP A 81 -15.00 7.07 0.92
CA ASP A 81 -16.29 6.62 0.39
C ASP A 81 -16.18 5.22 -0.21
N ILE A 82 -16.72 4.24 0.51
CA ILE A 82 -16.70 2.83 0.12
C ILE A 82 -17.53 2.51 -1.14
N THR A 83 -18.21 3.50 -1.71
CA THR A 83 -18.99 3.40 -2.94
C THR A 83 -18.26 3.92 -4.16
N THR A 84 -17.05 4.46 -3.99
CA THR A 84 -16.13 4.82 -5.07
C THR A 84 -14.93 3.87 -5.13
N ALA A 85 -14.10 3.98 -6.17
CA ALA A 85 -12.86 3.23 -6.30
C ALA A 85 -11.92 3.88 -7.30
N TRP A 86 -10.62 3.81 -7.04
CA TRP A 86 -9.65 3.85 -8.13
C TRP A 86 -9.81 2.60 -8.98
N VAL A 87 -9.80 2.78 -10.30
CA VAL A 87 -9.78 1.67 -11.25
C VAL A 87 -8.64 1.94 -12.22
N GLU A 88 -7.73 0.99 -12.38
CA GLU A 88 -6.64 1.10 -13.35
C GLU A 88 -7.16 1.17 -14.80
N GLY A 89 -6.38 1.74 -15.71
CA GLY A 89 -6.81 2.07 -17.06
C GLY A 89 -6.21 1.22 -18.18
N LYS A 90 -5.56 0.09 -17.88
CA LYS A 90 -4.93 -0.80 -18.85
C LYS A 90 -5.94 -1.80 -19.42
N PRO A 91 -5.71 -2.31 -20.64
CA PRO A 91 -6.58 -3.31 -21.26
C PRO A 91 -6.42 -4.74 -20.70
N ASP A 92 -5.42 -4.96 -19.83
CA ASP A 92 -5.19 -6.23 -19.15
C ASP A 92 -5.76 -6.20 -17.72
N TYR A 93 -5.14 -6.90 -16.77
CA TYR A 93 -5.60 -6.98 -15.38
C TYR A 93 -4.95 -5.92 -14.47
N GLY A 94 -4.12 -5.02 -15.01
CA GLY A 94 -3.47 -3.97 -14.25
C GLY A 94 -2.28 -4.42 -13.39
N THR A 95 -1.69 -5.59 -13.67
CA THR A 95 -0.45 -6.00 -12.98
C THR A 95 0.67 -5.01 -13.31
N GLY A 96 1.35 -4.52 -12.28
CA GLY A 96 2.35 -3.45 -12.38
C GLY A 96 1.77 -2.03 -12.27
N GLU A 97 0.45 -1.87 -12.34
CA GLU A 97 -0.20 -0.58 -12.06
C GLU A 97 -0.19 -0.30 -10.56
N TYR A 98 -0.20 0.99 -10.21
CA TYR A 98 0.00 1.42 -8.84
C TYR A 98 -0.75 2.70 -8.48
N VAL A 99 -0.96 2.88 -7.18
CA VAL A 99 -1.30 4.17 -6.56
C VAL A 99 -0.17 4.64 -5.65
N GLU A 100 0.01 5.95 -5.56
CA GLU A 100 1.03 6.61 -4.75
C GLU A 100 0.39 7.63 -3.81
N TYR A 101 0.87 7.64 -2.57
CA TYR A 101 0.48 8.57 -1.53
C TYR A 101 1.70 9.33 -1.04
N GLY A 102 1.65 10.66 -1.14
CA GLY A 102 2.68 11.54 -0.62
C GLY A 102 2.32 12.10 0.74
N PHE A 103 3.32 12.17 1.61
CA PHE A 103 3.25 12.76 2.95
C PHE A 103 4.24 13.92 2.99
N ASP A 104 3.74 15.13 2.72
CA ASP A 104 4.54 16.35 2.76
C ASP A 104 4.64 16.90 4.19
N LEU A 105 5.79 16.62 4.83
CA LEU A 105 6.14 17.14 6.15
C LEU A 105 7.18 18.27 6.07
N THR A 106 7.35 18.92 4.90
CA THR A 106 8.33 20.00 4.73
C THR A 106 8.12 21.17 5.69
N LYS A 107 6.87 21.40 6.10
CA LYS A 107 6.47 22.43 7.07
C LYS A 107 6.38 21.96 8.52
N ARG A 108 6.55 20.66 8.79
CA ARG A 108 6.50 20.11 10.15
C ARG A 108 7.89 20.19 10.78
N GLU A 109 7.95 20.67 12.01
CA GLU A 109 9.20 20.72 12.80
C GLU A 109 9.35 19.48 13.68
N SER A 110 8.28 19.10 14.38
CA SER A 110 8.34 18.04 15.38
C SER A 110 8.29 16.64 14.76
N PRO A 111 9.18 15.73 15.19
CA PRO A 111 9.11 14.31 14.82
C PRO A 111 7.92 13.63 15.49
N GLY A 112 7.78 12.33 15.25
CA GLY A 112 6.86 11.47 15.99
C GLY A 112 5.71 10.94 15.15
N LEU A 113 5.37 11.56 14.02
CA LEU A 113 4.37 11.01 13.11
C LEU A 113 4.93 9.79 12.37
N GLY A 114 4.17 8.70 12.36
CA GLY A 114 4.54 7.50 11.61
C GLY A 114 3.31 6.70 11.21
N VAL A 115 3.48 5.82 10.22
CA VAL A 115 2.46 4.86 9.77
C VAL A 115 2.92 3.44 10.09
N ASN A 116 2.03 2.59 10.57
CA ASN A 116 2.35 1.19 10.92
C ASN A 116 1.22 0.21 10.57
N ALA A 117 0.13 0.70 9.99
CA ALA A 117 -0.99 -0.13 9.60
C ALA A 117 -1.62 0.41 8.30
N LEU A 118 -2.11 -0.54 7.51
CA LEU A 118 -2.83 -0.29 6.27
C LEU A 118 -4.23 -0.89 6.43
N LEU A 119 -5.25 -0.05 6.32
CA LEU A 119 -6.64 -0.46 6.12
C LEU A 119 -6.89 -0.61 4.62
N MET A 120 -7.57 -1.67 4.21
CA MET A 120 -7.82 -2.00 2.81
C MET A 120 -9.29 -2.31 2.59
N VAL A 121 -9.88 -1.66 1.60
CA VAL A 121 -11.15 -2.05 1.01
C VAL A 121 -10.90 -2.42 -0.44
N ASN A 122 -10.87 -3.72 -0.68
CA ASN A 122 -10.37 -4.31 -1.92
C ASN A 122 -11.46 -4.44 -2.98
N GLY A 123 -11.10 -4.24 -4.26
CA GLY A 123 -12.05 -4.25 -5.37
C GLY A 123 -12.92 -2.99 -5.42
N TYR A 124 -13.90 -2.99 -6.33
CA TYR A 124 -14.89 -1.92 -6.39
C TYR A 124 -16.10 -2.27 -5.51
N ARG A 125 -16.00 -1.91 -4.24
CA ARG A 125 -16.88 -2.41 -3.16
C ARG A 125 -18.35 -1.97 -3.27
N LYS A 126 -18.64 -0.90 -4.01
CA LYS A 126 -19.96 -0.25 -4.20
C LYS A 126 -21.19 -1.16 -4.09
N SER A 127 -21.14 -2.35 -4.68
CA SER A 127 -22.09 -3.42 -4.40
C SER A 127 -21.43 -4.77 -4.61
N LYS A 128 -22.01 -5.83 -4.04
CA LYS A 128 -21.54 -7.21 -4.27
C LYS A 128 -21.49 -7.58 -5.75
N ALA A 129 -22.42 -7.10 -6.56
CA ALA A 129 -22.45 -7.36 -8.00
C ALA A 129 -21.28 -6.67 -8.72
N VAL A 130 -21.04 -5.39 -8.42
CA VAL A 130 -19.92 -4.63 -9.00
C VAL A 130 -18.57 -5.20 -8.57
N TRP A 131 -18.43 -5.52 -7.28
CA TRP A 131 -17.20 -6.11 -6.73
C TRP A 131 -16.83 -7.44 -7.39
N LYS A 132 -17.82 -8.32 -7.65
CA LYS A 132 -17.60 -9.57 -8.38
C LYS A 132 -17.29 -9.36 -9.85
N ALA A 133 -17.93 -8.37 -10.48
CA ALA A 133 -17.76 -8.09 -11.89
C ALA A 133 -16.33 -7.62 -12.21
N ASN A 134 -15.70 -6.87 -11.31
CA ASN A 134 -14.35 -6.33 -11.45
C ASN A 134 -13.27 -7.23 -10.82
N SER A 135 -12.03 -7.06 -11.26
CA SER A 135 -10.89 -7.72 -10.62
C SER A 135 -10.58 -7.05 -9.29
N ARG A 136 -10.06 -7.83 -8.34
CA ARG A 136 -9.59 -7.38 -7.03
C ARG A 136 -8.12 -7.64 -6.89
N VAL A 137 -7.45 -6.90 -6.02
CA VAL A 137 -6.03 -7.14 -5.77
C VAL A 137 -5.85 -8.38 -4.90
N LYS A 138 -4.91 -9.24 -5.26
CA LYS A 138 -4.49 -10.39 -4.44
C LYS A 138 -3.19 -10.12 -3.71
N ARG A 139 -2.25 -9.42 -4.36
CA ARG A 139 -0.97 -9.03 -3.77
C ARG A 139 -0.63 -7.58 -4.12
N LEU A 140 -0.35 -6.76 -3.10
CA LEU A 140 0.16 -5.39 -3.25
C LEU A 140 1.60 -5.30 -2.78
N LYS A 141 2.48 -4.68 -3.55
CA LYS A 141 3.83 -4.36 -3.11
C LYS A 141 3.92 -2.90 -2.70
N MET A 142 4.32 -2.66 -1.47
CA MET A 142 4.60 -1.32 -0.98
C MET A 142 6.07 -0.96 -1.17
N TYR A 143 6.29 0.27 -1.61
CA TYR A 143 7.59 0.92 -1.65
C TYR A 143 7.57 2.15 -0.75
N VAL A 144 8.69 2.42 -0.10
CA VAL A 144 8.94 3.66 0.66
C VAL A 144 10.07 4.39 -0.05
N ASN A 145 9.77 5.57 -0.62
CA ASN A 145 10.72 6.34 -1.42
C ASN A 145 11.46 5.45 -2.44
N GLU A 146 10.67 4.78 -3.29
CA GLU A 146 11.12 3.88 -4.37
C GLU A 146 11.80 2.57 -3.94
N LYS A 147 12.05 2.38 -2.63
CA LYS A 147 12.65 1.13 -2.12
C LYS A 147 11.55 0.13 -1.76
N PRO A 148 11.60 -1.12 -2.26
CA PRO A 148 10.69 -2.17 -1.82
C PRO A 148 10.69 -2.31 -0.30
N TYR A 149 9.51 -2.35 0.30
CA TYR A 149 9.37 -2.38 1.76
C TYR A 149 8.56 -3.58 2.24
N ALA A 150 7.41 -3.85 1.63
CA ALA A 150 6.52 -4.94 2.04
C ALA A 150 5.73 -5.48 0.85
N VAL A 151 5.24 -6.72 0.98
CA VAL A 151 4.15 -7.25 0.16
C VAL A 151 2.97 -7.56 1.08
N PHE A 152 1.78 -7.09 0.71
CA PHE A 152 0.53 -7.41 1.38
C PHE A 152 -0.22 -8.47 0.59
N GLU A 153 -0.67 -9.53 1.25
CA GLU A 153 -1.55 -10.54 0.67
C GLU A 153 -2.98 -10.32 1.15
N LEU A 154 -3.87 -9.99 0.21
CA LEU A 154 -5.25 -9.65 0.52
C LEU A 154 -6.16 -10.87 0.37
N GLN A 155 -7.13 -10.97 1.28
CA GLN A 155 -8.18 -11.97 1.18
C GLN A 155 -9.20 -11.57 0.10
N ASP A 156 -9.79 -12.55 -0.58
CA ASP A 156 -10.83 -12.32 -1.59
C ASP A 156 -12.21 -12.12 -0.94
N THR A 157 -12.38 -10.98 -0.29
CA THR A 157 -13.59 -10.64 0.47
C THR A 157 -13.97 -9.17 0.31
N LEU A 158 -15.27 -8.89 0.47
CA LEU A 158 -15.87 -7.55 0.52
C LEU A 158 -15.64 -6.85 1.86
N GLN A 159 -15.21 -7.59 2.87
CA GLN A 159 -14.98 -7.07 4.21
C GLN A 159 -13.71 -6.22 4.24
N ILE A 160 -13.71 -5.23 5.14
CA ILE A 160 -12.56 -4.37 5.40
C ILE A 160 -11.45 -5.25 5.99
N GLN A 161 -10.22 -5.01 5.58
CA GLN A 161 -9.07 -5.77 6.02
C GLN A 161 -7.99 -4.82 6.53
N SER A 162 -7.17 -5.28 7.46
CA SER A 162 -6.02 -4.54 7.96
C SER A 162 -4.75 -5.39 7.92
N ALA A 163 -3.61 -4.72 7.77
CA ALA A 163 -2.30 -5.34 7.93
C ALA A 163 -1.38 -4.38 8.70
N ASN A 164 -0.81 -4.88 9.80
CA ASN A 164 0.19 -4.16 10.58
C ASN A 164 1.59 -4.48 10.04
N PHE A 165 2.46 -3.49 10.05
CA PHE A 165 3.86 -3.58 9.64
C PHE A 165 4.73 -2.71 10.56
N PRO A 166 6.07 -2.89 10.58
CA PRO A 166 6.94 -2.05 11.40
C PRO A 166 6.75 -0.57 11.11
N VAL A 167 6.78 0.27 12.15
CA VAL A 167 6.51 1.70 11.98
C VAL A 167 7.47 2.33 10.98
N ILE A 168 6.91 3.06 10.01
CA ILE A 168 7.63 3.98 9.13
C ILE A 168 7.46 5.36 9.73
N MET A 169 8.52 5.87 10.35
CA MET A 169 8.54 7.25 10.84
C MET A 169 8.57 8.20 9.65
N LEU A 170 7.61 9.10 9.59
CA LEU A 170 7.56 10.16 8.59
C LEU A 170 8.47 11.29 9.06
N GLU A 171 9.59 11.46 8.36
CA GLU A 171 10.62 12.41 8.76
C GLU A 171 10.14 13.86 8.58
N PRO A 172 10.28 14.73 9.61
CA PRO A 172 10.09 16.16 9.46
C PRO A 172 10.98 16.72 8.34
N LYS A 173 10.54 17.82 7.72
CA LYS A 173 11.28 18.51 6.64
C LYS A 173 11.44 17.71 5.36
N LYS A 174 10.75 16.57 5.21
CA LYS A 174 10.83 15.71 4.02
C LYS A 174 9.45 15.42 3.45
N ILE A 175 9.46 15.00 2.19
CA ILE A 175 8.34 14.32 1.56
C ILE A 175 8.65 12.83 1.61
N THR A 176 7.70 12.04 2.12
CA THR A 176 7.75 10.58 2.03
C THR A 176 6.72 10.12 1.02
N ILE A 177 7.09 9.20 0.12
CA ILE A 177 6.19 8.59 -0.85
C ILE A 177 6.00 7.11 -0.51
N LEU A 178 4.74 6.71 -0.36
CA LEU A 178 4.33 5.31 -0.30
C LEU A 178 3.66 4.94 -1.62
N LYS A 179 4.24 3.95 -2.33
CA LYS A 179 3.68 3.43 -3.59
C LYS A 179 3.16 2.01 -3.37
N PHE A 180 1.97 1.71 -3.87
CA PHE A 180 1.33 0.40 -3.80
C PHE A 180 1.11 -0.15 -5.21
N GLU A 181 1.94 -1.12 -5.60
CA GLU A 181 1.92 -1.77 -6.92
C GLU A 181 1.14 -3.09 -6.88
N ILE A 182 0.28 -3.31 -7.86
CA ILE A 182 -0.47 -4.55 -8.04
C ILE A 182 0.48 -5.64 -8.56
N LEU A 183 0.74 -6.67 -7.75
CA LEU A 183 1.56 -7.82 -8.15
C LEU A 183 0.74 -8.99 -8.70
N ASP A 184 -0.45 -9.20 -8.16
CA ASP A 184 -1.33 -10.32 -8.51
C ASP A 184 -2.78 -9.92 -8.24
N VAL A 185 -3.71 -10.53 -8.96
CA VAL A 185 -5.14 -10.21 -8.91
C VAL A 185 -6.00 -11.45 -8.75
N TYR A 186 -7.15 -11.26 -8.11
CA TYR A 186 -8.28 -12.15 -8.31
C TYR A 186 -9.12 -11.62 -9.48
N LYS A 187 -9.35 -12.47 -10.49
CA LYS A 187 -10.03 -12.06 -11.73
C LYS A 187 -11.51 -11.80 -11.50
N GLY A 188 -12.02 -10.70 -12.06
CA GLY A 188 -13.45 -10.41 -12.10
C GLY A 188 -14.23 -11.34 -13.04
N ASP A 189 -15.53 -11.48 -12.78
CA ASP A 189 -16.43 -12.31 -13.58
C ASP A 189 -16.71 -11.71 -14.97
N LYS A 190 -16.50 -10.40 -15.14
CA LYS A 190 -16.87 -9.67 -16.37
C LYS A 190 -15.78 -8.75 -16.90
N TYR A 191 -15.16 -7.97 -16.02
CA TYR A 191 -14.20 -6.93 -16.34
C TYR A 191 -12.82 -7.36 -15.90
N LYS A 192 -11.80 -7.04 -16.69
CA LYS A 192 -10.41 -7.25 -16.27
C LYS A 192 -9.95 -6.16 -15.32
N ASP A 193 -10.55 -4.98 -15.42
CA ASP A 193 -10.22 -3.78 -14.67
C ASP A 193 -10.09 -4.08 -13.18
N THR A 194 -8.90 -3.85 -12.62
CA THR A 194 -8.63 -4.03 -11.19
C THR A 194 -8.95 -2.75 -10.43
N ALA A 195 -9.70 -2.90 -9.35
CA ALA A 195 -10.18 -1.79 -8.55
C ALA A 195 -9.67 -1.84 -7.11
N ILE A 196 -9.49 -0.66 -6.53
CA ILE A 196 -9.20 -0.46 -5.11
C ILE A 196 -10.14 0.63 -4.60
N THR A 197 -11.02 0.28 -3.67
CA THR A 197 -11.93 1.23 -3.03
C THR A 197 -11.23 2.09 -1.99
N GLU A 198 -10.42 1.50 -1.10
CA GLU A 198 -9.69 2.30 -0.09
C GLU A 198 -8.34 1.67 0.27
N LEU A 199 -7.34 2.53 0.44
CA LEU A 199 -6.10 2.25 1.16
C LEU A 199 -5.88 3.35 2.19
N LEU A 200 -6.25 3.10 3.44
CA LEU A 200 -6.15 4.06 4.53
C LEU A 200 -4.99 3.73 5.46
N PHE A 201 -4.45 4.74 6.13
CA PHE A 201 -3.32 4.61 7.02
C PHE A 201 -3.74 4.75 8.48
N ASP A 202 -3.07 3.98 9.32
CA ASP A 202 -3.06 4.17 10.77
C ASP A 202 -1.60 4.11 11.27
N GLY A 203 -1.37 4.59 12.48
CA GLY A 203 -0.03 4.98 12.89
C GLY A 203 0.11 5.56 14.29
N VAL A 204 1.21 6.27 14.47
CA VAL A 204 1.63 6.87 15.75
C VAL A 204 1.84 8.38 15.61
N GLY A 205 1.91 9.08 16.75
CA GLY A 205 2.30 10.49 16.81
C GLY A 205 1.18 11.50 16.58
N VAL A 206 -0.05 11.12 16.90
CA VAL A 206 -1.27 11.91 16.74
C VAL A 206 -2.02 12.15 18.07
N HIS A 207 -1.55 11.53 19.15
CA HIS A 207 -2.02 11.67 20.52
C HIS A 207 -0.83 11.67 21.50
#